data_AF-A0A0D7Q716-F1
#
_entry.id   AF-A0A0D7Q716-F1
#
_cell.length_a   1.000
_cell.length_b   1.000
_cell.length_c   1.000
_cell.angle_alpha   90.00
_cell.angle_beta   90.00
_cell.angle_gamma   90.00
#
_symmetry.space_group_name_H-M   'P 1'
#
loop_
_entity.id
_entity.type
_entity.pdbx_description
1 polymer ?
#
loop_
_entity_poly.entity_id
_entity_poly.type
_entity_poly.pdbx_seq_one_letter_code
_entity_poly.pdbx_strand_id
1 'polypeptide(L)' 'MIPCPFCRSENPDNALVCINCARDIALPATLLAERDDLLRKRDVLREELRCAKQEIEIIMNRRRSR' A
#
# COMPACT_ATOMS: atom_id res chain seq x y z
N MET A 1 7.52 20.43 0.58
CA MET A 1 6.52 19.87 1.52
C MET A 1 6.60 18.35 1.44
N ILE A 2 6.50 17.66 2.58
CA ILE A 2 6.47 16.20 2.67
C ILE A 2 5.10 15.68 3.14
N PRO A 3 4.55 14.64 2.51
CA PRO A 3 3.32 14.00 2.97
C PRO A 3 3.61 13.12 4.18
N CYS A 4 2.79 13.26 5.22
CA CYS A 4 2.84 12.37 6.38
C CYS A 4 2.55 10.92 5.94
N PRO A 5 3.43 9.94 6.25
CA PRO A 5 3.25 8.56 5.83
C PRO A 5 2.07 7.85 6.51
N PHE A 6 1.47 8.47 7.53
CA PHE A 6 0.36 7.92 8.31
C PHE A 6 -0.99 8.51 7.90
N CYS A 7 -1.12 9.85 7.94
CA CYS A 7 -2.39 10.53 7.69
C CYS A 7 -2.45 11.27 6.34
N ARG A 8 -1.36 11.30 5.58
CA ARG A 8 -1.22 11.96 4.26
C ARG A 8 -1.38 13.49 4.27
N SER A 9 -1.42 14.14 5.44
CA SER A 9 -1.33 15.61 5.51
C SER A 9 0.03 16.09 5.01
N GLU A 10 0.05 17.22 4.29
CA GLU A 10 1.29 17.91 3.90
C GLU A 10 1.94 18.61 5.10
N ASN A 11 3.26 18.53 5.20
CA ASN A 11 4.05 19.18 6.26
C ASN A 11 5.29 19.85 5.65
N PRO A 12 5.91 20.84 6.32
CA PRO A 12 7.21 21.39 5.91
C PRO A 12 8.28 20.30 5.75
N ASP A 13 9.23 20.49 4.84
CA ASP A 13 10.26 19.47 4.53
C ASP A 13 11.17 19.12 5.71
N ASN A 14 11.29 20.04 6.68
CA ASN A 14 12.07 19.87 7.91
C ASN A 14 11.21 19.45 9.12
N ALA A 15 9.93 19.14 8.93
CA ALA A 15 9.05 18.75 10.03
C ALA A 15 9.44 17.37 10.58
N LEU A 16 9.65 17.31 11.91
CA LEU A 16 9.95 16.05 12.60
C LEU A 16 8.68 15.32 13.04
N VAL A 17 7.59 16.06 13.25
CA VAL A 17 6.29 15.59 13.72
C VAL A 17 5.20 16.14 12.80
N CYS A 18 4.19 15.33 12.51
CA CYS A 18 3.04 15.79 11.71
C CYS A 18 2.13 16.71 12.52
N ILE A 19 1.79 17.88 11.96
CA ILE A 19 0.88 18.84 12.59
C ILE A 19 -0.55 18.31 12.78
N ASN A 20 -0.98 17.36 11.94
CA ASN A 20 -2.35 16.86 11.93
C ASN A 20 -2.55 15.63 12.82
N CYS A 21 -1.62 14.67 12.79
CA CYS A 21 -1.76 13.41 13.55
C CYS A 21 -0.77 13.25 14.72
N ALA A 22 0.08 14.25 14.97
CA ALA A 22 1.06 14.30 16.06
C ALA A 22 2.08 13.15 16.10
N ARG A 23 2.23 12.38 15.01
CA ARG A 23 3.19 11.28 14.91
C ARG A 23 4.52 11.78 14.34
N ASP A 24 5.61 11.16 14.77
CA ASP A 24 6.94 11.38 14.19
C ASP A 24 6.95 11.01 12.70
N ILE A 25 7.44 11.92 11.86
CA ILE A 25 7.52 11.76 10.39
C ILE A 25 8.94 11.87 9.84
N ALA A 26 9.91 12.22 10.67
CA ALA A 26 11.33 12.16 10.33
C ALA A 26 11.81 10.70 10.29
N LEU A 27 11.52 10.02 9.17
CA LEU A 27 11.93 8.65 8.93
C LEU A 27 13.24 8.62 8.12
N PRO A 28 14.22 7.78 8.49
CA PRO A 28 15.37 7.47 7.66
C PRO A 28 14.98 7.10 6.22
N ALA A 29 15.76 7.56 5.24
CA ALA A 29 15.50 7.29 3.82
C ALA A 29 15.42 5.79 3.51
N THR A 30 16.16 4.95 4.24
CA THR A 30 16.12 3.49 4.12
C THR A 30 14.76 2.91 4.48
N LEU A 31 14.09 3.42 5.53
CA LEU A 31 12.76 2.98 5.92
C LEU A 31 11.67 3.43 4.95
N LEU A 32 11.84 4.61 4.35
CA LEU A 32 10.94 5.06 3.27
C LEU A 32 11.06 4.17 2.03
N ALA A 33 12.29 3.82 1.63
CA ALA A 33 12.54 2.91 0.53
C ALA A 33 11.97 1.50 0.80
N GLU A 34 12.14 0.99 2.03
CA GLU A 34 11.55 -0.29 2.45
C GLU A 34 10.02 -0.26 2.41
N ARG A 35 9.40 0.80 2.93
CA ARG A 35 7.94 1.00 2.84
C ARG A 35 7.48 0.96 1.38
N ASP A 36 8.15 1.67 0.49
CA ASP A 36 7.76 1.75 -0.92
C ASP A 36 7.91 0.40 -1.62
N ASP A 37 8.93 -0.39 -1.27
CA ASP A 37 9.06 -1.78 -1.75
C ASP A 37 7.95 -2.68 -1.23
N LEU A 38 7.57 -2.56 0.05
CA LEU A 38 6.46 -3.31 0.64
C LEU A 38 5.12 -2.94 -0.01
N LEU A 39 4.89 -1.66 -0.31
CA LEU A 39 3.69 -1.22 -1.02
C LEU A 39 3.62 -1.83 -2.42
N ARG A 40 4.73 -1.81 -3.18
CA ARG A 40 4.81 -2.47 -4.50
C ARG A 40 4.51 -3.97 -4.41
N LYS A 41 5.17 -4.69 -3.49
CA LYS A 41 4.96 -6.13 -3.27
C LYS A 41 3.50 -6.45 -2.94
N ARG A 42 2.89 -5.66 -2.06
CA ARG A 42 1.47 -5.82 -1.69
C ARG A 42 0.56 -5.66 -2.91
N ASP A 43 0.82 -4.66 -3.75
CA ASP A 43 -0.04 -4.37 -4.90
C ASP A 43 0.06 -5.47 -5.96
N VAL A 44 1.25 -6.02 -6.19
CA VAL A 44 1.45 -7.23 -7.01
C VAL A 44 0.65 -8.42 -6.47
N LEU A 45 0.81 -8.74 -5.17
CA LEU A 45 0.11 -9.86 -4.56
C LEU A 45 -1.42 -9.72 -4.59
N ARG A 46 -1.93 -8.49 -4.47
CA ARG A 46 -3.37 -8.20 -4.57
C ARG A 46 -3.90 -8.50 -5.96
N GLU A 47 -3.14 -8.14 -6.98
CA GLU A 47 -3.52 -8.38 -8.37
C GLU A 47 -3.47 -9.87 -8.71
N GLU A 48 -2.43 -10.58 -8.30
CA GLU A 48 -2.32 -12.04 -8.45
C GLU A 48 -3.50 -12.75 -7.78
N LEU A 49 -3.85 -12.35 -6.55
CA LEU A 49 -5.00 -12.90 -5.84
C LEU A 49 -6.32 -12.61 -6.57
N ARG A 50 -6.47 -11.42 -7.16
CA ARG A 50 -7.65 -11.03 -7.93
C ARG A 50 -7.81 -11.94 -9.16
N CYS A 51 -6.73 -12.15 -9.91
CA CYS A 51 -6.70 -13.02 -11.08
C CYS A 51 -7.04 -14.47 -10.71
N ALA A 52 -6.37 -15.03 -9.69
CA ALA A 52 -6.61 -16.40 -9.25
C ALA A 52 -8.08 -16.64 -8.82
N LYS A 53 -8.69 -15.67 -8.13
CA LYS A 53 -10.11 -15.74 -7.76
C LYS A 53 -11.04 -15.78 -8.99
N GLN A 54 -10.75 -14.97 -10.01
CA GLN A 54 -11.53 -14.96 -11.25
C GLN A 54 -11.39 -16.27 -12.03
N GLU A 55 -10.18 -16.84 -12.09
CA GLU A 55 -9.95 -18.13 -12.72
C GLU A 55 -10.74 -19.25 -12.04
N ILE A 56 -10.73 -19.28 -10.69
CA ILE A 56 -11.52 -20.22 -9.90
C ILE A 56 -13.01 -20.07 -10.21
N GLU A 57 -13.53 -18.85 -10.23
CA GLU A 57 -14.93 -18.58 -10.54
C GLU A 57 -15.34 -19.08 -11.93
N ILE A 58 -14.50 -18.84 -12.95
CA ILE A 58 -14.72 -19.35 -14.31
C ILE A 58 -14.77 -20.88 -14.31
N ILE A 59 -13.84 -21.54 -13.62
CA ILE A 59 -13.79 -23.01 -13.53
C ILE A 59 -15.05 -23.55 -12.83
N MET A 60 -15.47 -22.94 -11.71
CA MET A 60 -16.66 -23.36 -10.97
C MET A 60 -17.94 -23.18 -11.78
N ASN A 61 -18.09 -22.06 -12.48
CA ASN A 61 -19.25 -21.80 -13.34
C ASN A 61 -19.32 -22.81 -14.50
N ARG A 62 -18.19 -23.13 -15.14
CA ARG A 62 -18.14 -24.18 -16.18
C ARG A 62 -18.56 -25.56 -15.66
N ARG A 63 -18.20 -25.90 -14.41
CA ARG A 63 -18.61 -27.16 -13.78
C ARG A 63 -20.10 -27.20 -13.45
N ARG A 64 -20.71 -26.06 -13.10
CA ARG A 64 -22.13 -25.95 -12.76
C ARG A 64 -23.05 -25.98 -13.99
N SER A 65 -22.56 -25.52 -15.14
CA SER A 65 -23.30 -25.51 -16.41
C SER A 65 -23.17 -26.81 -17.24
N ARG A 66 -22.44 -27.81 -16.74
CA ARG A 66 -22.39 -29.18 -17.27
C ARG A 66 -23.27 -30.09 -16.42
#